data_AF-A0A2V9T587-F1
#
_entry.id   AF-A0A2V9T587-F1
#
_cell.length_a   1.000
_cell.length_b   1.000
_cell.length_c   1.000
_cell.angle_alpha   90.00
_cell.angle_beta   90.00
_cell.angle_gamma   90.00
#
_symmetry.space_group_name_H-M   'P 1'
#
loop_
_entity.id
_entity.type
_entity.pdbx_description
1 polymer ?
#
loop_
_entity_poly.entity_id
_entity_poly.type
_entity_poly.pdbx_seq_one_letter_code
_entity_poly.pdbx_strand_id
1 'polypeptide(L)'
;MALQPITGPSSSPGSGVFPTLVFVQGNEQRTINLDHSPFSVGRKVDKDLVIADPRVSRDHALITSENGLFYVLDQGSKHGTFVNGERVQRKNLERNDRLEFGVRDVAYVIFNPEHATSNTAREFLNQISGIHISSESTDLEKLTLFLEAARKLNTTGVLDEILVTLLDATLKLTRGERGYVFLKADDGALRLAAGRNSK
;
A
#
# COMPACT_ATOMS: atom_id res chain seq x y z
N MET A 1 32.18 -23.12 47.05
CA MET A 1 32.72 -22.58 45.79
C MET A 1 31.85 -23.13 44.68
N ALA A 2 30.80 -22.40 44.28
CA ALA A 2 29.80 -22.86 43.33
C ALA A 2 29.83 -21.97 42.08
N LEU A 3 30.00 -22.60 40.92
CA LEU A 3 30.02 -21.99 39.60
C LEU A 3 28.64 -21.38 39.29
N GLN A 4 28.63 -20.08 38.97
CA GLN A 4 27.45 -19.40 38.45
C GLN A 4 27.24 -19.80 36.98
N PRO A 5 26.01 -20.07 36.53
CA PRO A 5 25.72 -20.21 35.11
C PRO A 5 25.83 -18.84 34.42
N ILE A 6 26.54 -18.83 33.30
CA ILE A 6 26.54 -17.77 32.29
C ILE A 6 25.10 -17.61 31.77
N THR A 7 24.45 -16.53 32.17
CA THR A 7 23.16 -16.12 31.62
C THR A 7 23.41 -15.51 30.25
N GLY A 8 22.90 -16.17 29.21
CA GLY A 8 22.78 -15.56 27.88
C GLY A 8 21.84 -14.35 27.92
N PRO A 9 21.85 -13.48 26.90
CA PRO A 9 21.02 -12.30 26.85
C PRO A 9 19.53 -12.69 27.00
N SER A 10 18.89 -12.13 28.01
CA SER A 10 17.46 -12.28 28.28
C SER A 10 16.65 -11.64 27.15
N SER A 11 16.01 -12.47 26.33
CA SER A 11 14.99 -12.03 25.38
C SER A 11 13.77 -11.52 26.14
N SER A 12 13.66 -10.19 26.23
CA SER A 12 12.48 -9.50 26.75
C SER A 12 11.33 -9.61 25.74
N PRO A 13 10.08 -9.82 26.17
CA PRO A 13 8.93 -9.82 25.27
C PRO A 13 8.60 -8.38 24.86
N GLY A 14 8.63 -8.11 23.56
CA GLY A 14 8.22 -6.82 22.97
C GLY A 14 9.32 -6.13 22.16
N SER A 15 9.79 -6.76 21.08
CA SER A 15 10.47 -6.02 20.02
C SER A 15 9.43 -5.09 19.37
N GLY A 16 9.35 -3.86 19.85
CA GLY A 16 8.43 -2.84 19.37
C GLY A 16 8.79 -2.44 17.95
N VAL A 17 8.26 -3.16 16.97
CA VAL A 17 8.28 -2.73 15.58
C VAL A 17 7.32 -1.56 15.48
N PHE A 18 7.86 -0.36 15.60
CA PHE A 18 7.11 0.85 15.31
C PHE A 18 6.67 0.82 13.84
N PRO A 19 5.36 0.98 13.56
CA PRO A 19 4.83 0.88 12.21
C PRO A 19 5.33 2.03 11.35
N THR A 20 5.39 1.79 10.04
CA THR A 20 5.73 2.83 9.07
C THR A 20 4.46 3.49 8.53
N LEU A 21 4.48 4.80 8.36
CA LEU A 21 3.44 5.57 7.67
C LEU A 21 3.94 5.96 6.29
N VAL A 22 3.11 5.79 5.26
CA VAL A 22 3.39 6.34 3.93
C VAL A 22 2.42 7.48 3.67
N PHE A 23 2.94 8.71 3.70
CA PHE A 23 2.19 9.92 3.38
C PHE A 23 2.25 10.19 1.88
N VAL A 24 1.09 10.44 1.28
CA VAL A 24 0.94 10.76 -0.14
C VAL A 24 0.15 12.06 -0.28
N GLN A 25 0.66 13.01 -1.07
CA GLN A 25 -0.03 14.25 -1.41
C GLN A 25 0.29 14.63 -2.86
N GLY A 26 -0.69 14.55 -3.75
CA GLY A 26 -0.46 14.73 -5.18
C GLY A 26 0.58 13.73 -5.72
N ASN A 27 1.71 14.22 -6.23
CA ASN A 27 2.81 13.40 -6.74
C ASN A 27 3.92 13.17 -5.70
N GLU A 28 3.81 13.74 -4.50
CA GLU A 28 4.78 13.54 -3.44
C GLU A 28 4.40 12.34 -2.58
N GLN A 29 5.37 11.48 -2.33
CA GLN A 29 5.26 10.37 -1.39
C GLN A 29 6.44 10.40 -0.42
N ARG A 30 6.16 10.24 0.88
CA ARG A 30 7.16 10.23 1.94
C ARG A 30 6.89 9.09 2.91
N THR A 31 7.94 8.41 3.30
CA THR A 31 7.89 7.34 4.31
C THR A 31 8.32 7.91 5.65
N ILE A 32 7.49 7.73 6.67
CA ILE A 32 7.68 8.27 8.02
C ILE A 32 7.63 7.08 8.99
N ASN A 33 8.61 6.96 9.87
CA ASN A 33 8.55 5.96 10.94
C ASN A 33 7.72 6.53 12.10
N LEU A 34 6.75 5.78 12.58
CA LEU A 34 5.96 6.15 13.76
C LEU A 34 6.78 5.77 15.00
N ASP A 35 7.86 6.50 15.25
CA ASP A 35 8.88 6.18 16.27
C ASP A 35 8.48 6.53 17.71
N HIS A 36 7.36 7.23 17.89
CA HIS A 36 6.81 7.59 19.19
C HIS A 36 5.27 7.60 19.18
N SER A 37 4.69 7.56 20.37
CA SER A 37 3.24 7.71 20.59
C SER A 37 3.02 8.61 21.81
N PRO A 38 2.11 9.60 21.77
CA PRO A 38 1.20 9.92 20.66
C PRO A 38 1.92 10.61 19.50
N PHE A 39 1.62 10.18 18.27
CA PHE A 39 2.09 10.82 17.03
C PHE A 39 1.04 11.80 16.53
N SER A 40 1.41 13.07 16.38
CA SER A 40 0.46 14.15 16.10
C SER A 40 0.35 14.52 14.63
N VAL A 41 -0.88 14.72 14.16
CA VAL A 41 -1.21 15.08 12.78
C VAL A 41 -1.97 16.40 12.76
N GLY A 42 -1.57 17.32 11.88
CA GLY A 42 -2.30 18.57 11.71
C GLY A 42 -1.65 19.54 10.74
N ARG A 43 -2.23 20.74 10.66
CA ARG A 43 -1.76 21.81 9.77
C ARG A 43 -0.64 22.67 10.39
N LYS A 44 -0.52 22.70 11.71
CA LYS A 44 0.55 23.46 12.36
C LYS A 44 1.90 22.82 12.07
N VAL A 45 2.93 23.65 12.00
CA VAL A 45 4.31 23.24 11.73
C VAL A 45 4.98 22.48 12.89
N ASP A 46 4.35 22.48 14.08
CA ASP A 46 4.82 21.80 15.29
C ASP A 46 4.31 20.35 15.41
N LYS A 47 3.67 19.82 14.36
CA LYS A 47 3.13 18.46 14.32
C LYS A 47 4.12 17.50 13.68
N ASP A 48 4.06 16.24 14.11
CA ASP A 48 4.93 15.18 13.60
C ASP A 48 4.63 14.89 12.13
N LEU A 49 3.34 14.91 11.76
CA LEU A 49 2.91 14.98 10.37
C LEU A 49 2.18 16.30 10.09
N VAL A 50 2.90 17.18 9.38
CA VAL A 50 2.37 18.46 8.89
C VAL A 50 1.68 18.27 7.54
N ILE A 51 0.37 18.51 7.50
CA ILE A 51 -0.41 18.55 6.26
C ILE A 51 -0.85 19.99 6.03
N ALA A 52 -0.16 20.68 5.13
CA ALA A 52 -0.36 22.10 4.82
C ALA A 52 -1.61 22.35 3.92
N ASP A 53 -2.78 21.87 4.35
CA ASP A 53 -4.05 22.07 3.65
C ASP A 53 -5.04 22.86 4.53
N PRO A 54 -5.68 23.93 4.04
CA PRO A 54 -6.66 24.72 4.82
C PRO A 54 -7.83 23.93 5.42
N ARG A 55 -8.15 22.75 4.86
CA ARG A 55 -9.22 21.85 5.32
C ARG A 55 -8.75 20.94 6.47
N VAL A 56 -7.46 20.90 6.75
CA VAL A 56 -6.89 20.19 7.90
C VAL A 56 -6.86 21.15 9.11
N SER A 57 -7.46 20.72 10.22
CA SER A 57 -7.35 21.42 11.50
C SER A 57 -5.89 21.59 11.96
N ARG A 58 -5.64 22.65 12.74
CA ARG A 58 -4.33 22.92 13.34
C ARG A 58 -3.82 21.75 14.19
N ASP A 59 -4.70 21.25 15.06
CA ASP A 59 -4.55 20.06 15.86
C ASP A 59 -5.67 19.11 15.37
N HIS A 60 -5.34 18.18 14.46
CA HIS A 60 -6.35 17.43 13.71
C HIS A 60 -6.63 16.07 14.34
N ALA A 61 -5.59 15.25 14.46
CA ALA A 61 -5.69 13.89 14.96
C ALA A 61 -4.41 13.47 15.67
N LEU A 62 -4.52 12.44 16.50
CA LEU A 62 -3.41 11.73 17.10
C LEU A 62 -3.45 10.27 16.67
N ILE A 63 -2.28 9.68 16.47
CA ILE A 63 -2.13 8.23 16.40
C ILE A 63 -1.51 7.78 17.72
N THR A 64 -2.22 6.95 18.48
CA THR A 64 -1.79 6.45 19.79
C THR A 64 -1.53 4.95 19.74
N SER A 65 -0.59 4.49 20.55
CA SER A 65 -0.36 3.07 20.81
C SER A 65 -0.94 2.70 22.17
N GLU A 66 -1.83 1.72 22.18
CA GLU A 66 -2.46 1.16 23.40
C GLU A 66 -2.42 -0.36 23.33
N ASN A 67 -1.79 -1.01 24.31
CA ASN A 67 -1.67 -2.47 24.39
C ASN A 67 -1.10 -3.14 23.12
N GLY A 68 -0.18 -2.48 22.42
CA GLY A 68 0.43 -2.97 21.17
C GLY A 68 -0.45 -2.79 19.92
N LEU A 69 -1.63 -2.21 20.06
CA LEU A 69 -2.49 -1.78 18.96
C LEU A 69 -2.34 -0.28 18.72
N PHE A 70 -2.61 0.15 17.49
CA PHE A 70 -2.55 1.58 17.13
C PHE A 70 -3.95 2.10 16.87
N TYR A 71 -4.24 3.30 17.33
CA TYR A 71 -5.53 3.95 17.15
C TYR A 71 -5.34 5.32 16.55
N VAL A 72 -6.21 5.72 15.62
CA VAL A 72 -6.35 7.12 15.25
C VAL A 72 -7.46 7.75 16.08
N LEU A 73 -7.22 8.95 16.61
CA LEU A 73 -8.16 9.75 17.38
C LEU A 73 -8.30 11.13 16.75
N ASP A 74 -9.51 11.49 16.33
CA ASP A 74 -9.83 12.85 15.87
C ASP A 74 -9.94 13.81 17.08
N GLN A 75 -9.25 14.95 17.02
CA GLN A 75 -9.22 15.94 18.12
C GLN A 75 -10.34 17.00 18.00
N GLY A 76 -11.47 16.66 17.40
CA GLY A 76 -12.55 17.61 17.12
C GLY A 76 -12.26 18.45 15.87
N SER A 77 -11.76 17.80 14.82
CA SER A 77 -11.42 18.48 13.59
C SER A 77 -12.68 19.00 12.87
N LYS A 78 -12.54 20.13 12.16
CA LYS A 78 -13.68 20.78 11.49
C LYS A 78 -14.33 19.90 10.43
N HIS A 79 -13.51 19.13 9.70
CA HIS A 79 -13.95 18.35 8.55
C HIS A 79 -13.91 16.83 8.81
N GLY A 80 -13.37 16.39 9.95
CA GLY A 80 -13.30 14.99 10.35
C GLY A 80 -12.05 14.26 9.85
N THR A 81 -11.75 13.17 10.54
CA THR A 81 -10.78 12.15 10.14
C THR A 81 -11.52 10.98 9.50
N PHE A 82 -10.95 10.40 8.45
CA PHE A 82 -11.52 9.26 7.74
C PHE A 82 -10.52 8.11 7.70
N VAL A 83 -11.03 6.87 7.81
CA VAL A 83 -10.26 5.64 7.62
C VAL A 83 -11.00 4.78 6.61
N ASN A 84 -10.35 4.48 5.48
CA ASN A 84 -10.93 3.76 4.36
C ASN A 84 -12.25 4.40 3.85
N GLY A 85 -12.31 5.73 3.86
CA GLY A 85 -13.47 6.52 3.42
C GLY A 85 -14.58 6.67 4.45
N GLU A 86 -14.50 5.99 5.60
CA GLU A 86 -15.44 6.10 6.70
C GLU A 86 -14.99 7.18 7.70
N ARG A 87 -15.88 8.11 8.09
CA ARG A 87 -15.57 9.14 9.08
C ARG A 87 -15.52 8.53 10.47
N VAL A 88 -14.44 8.77 11.22
CA VAL A 88 -14.23 8.18 12.54
C VAL A 88 -13.83 9.21 13.58
N GLN A 89 -14.21 8.95 14.83
CA GLN A 89 -13.70 9.71 15.98
C GLN A 89 -12.55 8.96 16.66
N ARG A 90 -12.65 7.64 16.74
CA ARG A 90 -11.59 6.73 17.20
C ARG A 90 -11.72 5.41 16.45
N LYS A 91 -10.62 4.88 15.90
CA LYS A 91 -10.59 3.58 15.21
C LYS A 91 -9.25 2.89 15.40
N ASN A 92 -9.28 1.58 15.62
CA ASN A 92 -8.08 0.72 15.59
C ASN A 92 -7.56 0.68 14.15
N LEU A 93 -6.25 0.87 13.98
CA LEU A 93 -5.58 0.89 12.69
C LEU A 93 -5.04 -0.49 12.37
N GLU A 94 -5.40 -0.97 11.19
CA GLU A 94 -4.88 -2.20 10.60
C GLU A 94 -3.89 -1.89 9.47
N ARG A 95 -3.05 -2.86 9.13
CA ARG A 95 -2.10 -2.72 8.03
C ARG A 95 -2.83 -2.36 6.73
N ASN A 96 -2.22 -1.47 5.96
CA ASN A 96 -2.73 -0.90 4.72
C ASN A 96 -3.96 0.02 4.88
N ASP A 97 -4.39 0.34 6.10
CA ASP A 97 -5.45 1.32 6.29
C ASP A 97 -5.08 2.68 5.70
N ARG A 98 -6.01 3.25 4.96
CA ARG A 98 -5.88 4.60 4.39
C ARG A 98 -6.55 5.61 5.30
N LEU A 99 -5.74 6.47 5.90
CA LEU A 99 -6.18 7.58 6.74
C LEU A 99 -6.22 8.87 5.92
N GLU A 100 -7.30 9.62 6.04
CA GLU A 100 -7.46 10.93 5.41
C GLU A 100 -7.90 11.96 6.46
N PHE A 101 -7.39 13.18 6.35
CA PHE A 101 -7.62 14.23 7.33
C PHE A 101 -8.26 15.43 6.64
N GLY A 102 -9.52 15.71 6.97
CA GLY A 102 -10.29 16.87 6.53
C GLY A 102 -10.74 16.91 5.08
N VAL A 103 -9.95 16.42 4.14
CA VAL A 103 -10.39 16.24 2.75
C VAL A 103 -10.02 14.85 2.25
N ARG A 104 -10.95 14.24 1.52
CA ARG A 104 -10.73 12.97 0.86
C ARG A 104 -9.95 13.16 -0.44
N ASP A 105 -9.15 12.16 -0.81
CA ASP A 105 -8.47 12.04 -2.11
C ASP A 105 -7.47 13.15 -2.48
N VAL A 106 -7.02 13.98 -1.53
CA VAL A 106 -5.97 14.99 -1.77
C VAL A 106 -4.66 14.61 -1.08
N ALA A 107 -4.75 14.27 0.20
CA ALA A 107 -3.62 13.84 1.00
C ALA A 107 -4.07 12.71 1.93
N TYR A 108 -3.30 11.63 1.96
CA TYR A 108 -3.63 10.47 2.79
C TYR A 108 -2.37 9.81 3.33
N VAL A 109 -2.56 9.02 4.39
CA VAL A 109 -1.53 8.20 5.01
C VAL A 109 -1.93 6.75 4.88
N ILE A 110 -1.02 5.88 4.44
CA ILE A 110 -1.19 4.43 4.55
C ILE A 110 -0.47 3.96 5.81
N PHE A 111 -1.21 3.29 6.70
CA PHE A 111 -0.68 2.76 7.95
C PHE A 111 -0.02 1.39 7.73
N ASN A 112 1.25 1.29 8.10
CA ASN A 112 2.08 0.09 8.07
C ASN A 112 1.89 -0.76 6.81
N PRO A 113 2.15 -0.19 5.61
CA PRO A 113 1.93 -0.92 4.38
C PRO A 113 2.83 -2.15 4.32
N GLU A 114 2.26 -3.28 3.89
CA GLU A 114 2.98 -4.55 3.76
C GLU A 114 4.11 -4.47 2.72
N HIS A 115 3.97 -3.54 1.76
CA HIS A 115 5.00 -3.17 0.80
C HIS A 115 5.09 -1.64 0.72
N ALA A 116 6.18 -1.04 1.21
CA ALA A 116 6.43 0.37 0.99
C ALA A 116 6.48 0.62 -0.53
N THR A 117 5.52 1.39 -1.05
CA THR A 117 5.18 1.58 -2.47
C THR A 117 6.34 2.02 -3.38
N SER A 118 7.50 2.37 -2.82
CA SER A 118 8.75 2.61 -3.56
C SER A 118 9.23 1.37 -4.33
N ASN A 119 8.86 0.19 -3.83
CA ASN A 119 9.35 -1.07 -4.36
C ASN A 119 8.41 -1.77 -5.32
N THR A 120 7.10 -1.51 -5.38
CA THR A 120 6.23 -2.29 -6.27
C THR A 120 6.59 -2.10 -7.74
N ALA A 121 6.84 -0.86 -8.20
CA ALA A 121 7.27 -0.64 -9.59
C ALA A 121 8.68 -1.15 -9.85
N ARG A 122 9.64 -0.98 -8.92
CA ARG A 122 11.03 -1.42 -9.08
C ARG A 122 11.22 -2.94 -8.91
N GLU A 123 10.54 -3.57 -7.97
CA GLU A 123 10.46 -5.03 -7.79
C GLU A 123 9.77 -5.67 -8.98
N PHE A 124 8.72 -5.04 -9.52
CA PHE A 124 8.06 -5.51 -10.75
C PHE A 124 8.96 -5.33 -11.98
N LEU A 125 9.67 -4.20 -12.10
CA LEU A 125 10.68 -3.99 -13.15
C LEU A 125 11.87 -4.94 -13.02
N ASN A 126 12.30 -5.29 -11.80
CA ASN A 126 13.35 -6.27 -11.56
C ASN A 126 12.88 -7.70 -11.87
N GLN A 127 11.62 -8.04 -11.58
CA GLN A 127 11.01 -9.31 -11.99
C GLN A 127 10.91 -9.43 -13.51
N ILE A 128 10.57 -8.35 -14.21
CA ILE A 128 10.49 -8.32 -15.68
C ILE A 128 11.86 -8.27 -16.36
N SER A 129 12.86 -7.64 -15.75
CA SER A 129 14.24 -7.65 -16.29
C SER A 129 14.84 -9.06 -16.31
N GLY A 130 14.34 -9.98 -15.48
CA GLY A 130 14.63 -11.41 -15.53
C GLY A 130 13.82 -12.20 -16.56
N ILE A 131 12.75 -11.62 -17.11
CA ILE A 131 12.02 -12.17 -18.24
C ILE A 131 12.77 -11.71 -19.49
N HIS A 132 13.56 -12.61 -20.07
CA HIS A 132 14.04 -12.47 -21.44
C HIS A 132 12.82 -12.43 -22.39
N ILE A 133 12.19 -11.26 -22.51
CA ILE A 133 11.30 -10.94 -23.62
C ILE A 133 12.22 -10.79 -24.82
N SER A 134 11.95 -11.58 -25.86
CA SER A 134 12.72 -11.64 -27.11
C SER A 134 13.18 -10.26 -27.58
N SER A 135 14.41 -10.20 -28.10
CA SER A 135 15.21 -9.00 -28.40
C SER A 135 14.68 -8.10 -29.53
N GLU A 136 13.37 -8.13 -29.82
CA GLU A 136 12.78 -7.42 -30.96
C GLU A 136 11.83 -6.28 -30.57
N SER A 137 11.48 -6.12 -29.29
CA SER A 137 10.63 -5.00 -28.84
C SER A 137 11.47 -3.83 -28.33
N THR A 138 11.24 -2.66 -28.92
CA THR A 138 11.89 -1.40 -28.56
C THR A 138 11.46 -0.96 -27.16
N ASP A 139 12.33 -0.24 -26.45
CA ASP A 139 12.03 0.22 -25.09
C ASP A 139 10.78 1.12 -25.03
N LEU A 140 10.46 1.80 -26.13
CA LEU A 140 9.24 2.60 -26.31
C LEU A 140 7.96 1.75 -26.37
N GLU A 141 8.01 0.59 -27.01
CA GLU A 141 6.86 -0.34 -27.07
C GLU A 141 6.56 -0.93 -25.70
N LYS A 142 7.63 -1.26 -24.95
CA LYS A 142 7.51 -1.72 -23.56
C LYS A 142 6.94 -0.62 -22.65
N LEU A 143 7.37 0.63 -22.83
CA LEU A 143 6.88 1.78 -22.06
C LEU A 143 5.41 2.09 -22.37
N THR A 144 5.01 1.94 -23.64
CA THR A 144 3.62 2.17 -24.09
C THR A 144 2.69 1.09 -23.52
N LEU A 145 3.09 -0.17 -23.59
CA LEU A 145 2.34 -1.29 -23.01
C LEU A 145 2.19 -1.14 -21.49
N PHE A 146 3.23 -0.66 -20.82
CA PHE A 146 3.22 -0.36 -19.39
C PHE A 146 2.24 0.77 -19.04
N LEU A 147 2.28 1.89 -19.77
CA LEU A 147 1.36 3.02 -19.57
C LEU A 147 -0.09 2.61 -19.79
N GLU A 148 -0.34 1.71 -20.75
CA GLU A 148 -1.67 1.20 -21.04
C GLU A 148 -2.20 0.29 -19.92
N ALA A 149 -1.36 -0.58 -19.37
CA ALA A 149 -1.69 -1.42 -18.22
C ALA A 149 -1.93 -0.59 -16.94
N ALA A 150 -1.06 0.40 -16.67
CA ALA A 150 -1.19 1.28 -15.51
C ALA A 150 -2.46 2.15 -15.57
N ARG A 151 -2.84 2.64 -16.76
CA ARG A 151 -4.10 3.37 -16.94
C ARG A 151 -5.33 2.50 -16.68
N LYS A 152 -5.28 1.21 -17.02
CA LYS A 152 -6.37 0.26 -16.76
C LYS A 152 -6.50 -0.10 -15.27
N LEU A 153 -5.40 -0.15 -14.53
CA LEU A 153 -5.39 -0.39 -13.08
C LEU A 153 -6.01 0.76 -12.26
N ASN A 154 -5.99 2.00 -12.78
CA ASN A 154 -6.52 3.18 -12.08
C ASN A 154 -8.02 3.42 -12.31
N THR A 155 -8.69 2.59 -13.10
CA THR A 155 -10.14 2.64 -13.31
C THR A 155 -10.80 1.54 -12.48
N THR A 156 -11.55 1.95 -11.46
CA THR A 156 -12.38 1.10 -10.64
C THR A 156 -13.32 0.25 -11.50
N GLY A 157 -13.19 -1.08 -11.46
CA GLY A 157 -14.20 -2.00 -12.01
C GLY A 157 -13.65 -3.24 -12.70
N VAL A 158 -13.91 -4.39 -12.06
CA VAL A 158 -13.91 -5.76 -12.61
C VAL A 158 -12.52 -6.33 -12.99
N LEU A 159 -11.87 -6.93 -12.00
CA LEU A 159 -10.66 -7.78 -12.10
C LEU A 159 -10.67 -8.71 -13.34
N ASP A 160 -11.83 -9.25 -13.70
CA ASP A 160 -11.96 -10.16 -14.83
C ASP A 160 -11.62 -9.50 -16.19
N GLU A 161 -11.94 -8.21 -16.39
CA GLU A 161 -11.59 -7.48 -17.62
C GLU A 161 -10.08 -7.22 -17.75
N ILE A 162 -9.42 -7.02 -16.61
CA ILE A 162 -7.97 -6.84 -16.53
C ILE A 162 -7.26 -8.14 -16.87
N LEU A 163 -7.70 -9.26 -16.28
CA LEU A 163 -7.11 -10.58 -16.51
C LEU A 163 -7.26 -11.02 -17.97
N VAL A 164 -8.42 -10.75 -18.57
CA VAL A 164 -8.68 -10.98 -19.99
C VAL A 164 -7.73 -10.15 -20.87
N THR A 165 -7.56 -8.86 -20.56
CA THR A 165 -6.66 -7.98 -21.31
C THR A 165 -5.19 -8.43 -21.23
N LEU A 166 -4.72 -8.78 -20.04
CA LEU A 166 -3.34 -9.27 -19.84
C LEU A 166 -3.11 -10.59 -20.57
N LEU A 167 -4.11 -11.47 -20.56
CA LEU A 167 -4.08 -12.74 -21.28
C LEU A 167 -4.00 -12.53 -22.79
N ASP A 168 -4.79 -11.60 -23.33
CA ASP A 168 -4.77 -11.24 -24.76
C ASP A 168 -3.40 -10.65 -25.17
N ALA A 169 -2.81 -9.79 -24.34
CA ALA A 169 -1.47 -9.25 -24.58
C ALA A 169 -0.39 -10.35 -24.52
N THR A 170 -0.48 -11.26 -23.56
CA THR A 170 0.47 -12.36 -23.38
C THR A 170 0.43 -13.34 -24.55
N LEU A 171 -0.76 -13.68 -25.05
CA LEU A 171 -0.90 -14.56 -26.22
C LEU A 171 -0.30 -13.93 -27.48
N LYS A 172 -0.50 -12.62 -27.68
CA LYS A 172 0.13 -11.90 -28.80
C LYS A 172 1.66 -11.89 -28.70
N LEU A 173 2.22 -11.65 -27.52
CA LEU A 173 3.66 -11.60 -27.30
C LEU A 173 4.34 -12.97 -27.42
N THR A 174 3.72 -14.00 -26.86
CA THR A 174 4.26 -15.36 -26.89
C THR A 174 3.94 -16.10 -28.19
N ARG A 175 3.09 -15.52 -29.06
CA ARG A 175 2.45 -16.19 -30.21
C ARG A 175 1.70 -17.47 -29.78
N GLY A 176 1.18 -17.48 -28.55
CA GLY A 176 0.39 -18.58 -28.03
C GLY A 176 -1.03 -18.57 -28.62
N GLU A 177 -1.55 -19.75 -28.95
CA GLU A 177 -2.90 -19.87 -29.52
C GLU A 177 -4.01 -19.80 -28.46
N ARG A 178 -3.72 -20.24 -27.23
CA ARG A 178 -4.70 -20.33 -26.15
C ARG A 178 -4.08 -20.03 -24.80
N GLY A 179 -4.85 -19.37 -23.95
CA GLY A 179 -4.44 -19.03 -22.60
C GLY A 179 -5.61 -19.11 -21.64
N TYR A 180 -5.32 -19.44 -20.39
CA TYR A 180 -6.29 -19.49 -19.29
C TYR A 180 -5.64 -18.94 -18.02
N VAL A 181 -6.43 -18.21 -17.23
CA VAL A 181 -6.03 -17.68 -15.93
C VAL A 181 -6.96 -18.25 -14.87
N PHE A 182 -6.37 -18.84 -13.83
CA PHE A 182 -7.09 -19.34 -12.66
C PHE A 182 -6.72 -18.50 -11.45
N LEU A 183 -7.73 -18.12 -10.67
CA LEU A 183 -7.55 -17.49 -9.36
C LEU A 183 -7.71 -18.56 -8.29
N LYS A 184 -6.82 -18.55 -7.30
CA LYS A 184 -6.88 -19.44 -6.14
C LYS A 184 -7.64 -18.72 -5.03
N ALA A 185 -8.70 -19.34 -4.53
CA ALA A 185 -9.40 -18.90 -3.32
C ALA A 185 -8.62 -19.32 -2.06
N ASP A 186 -8.97 -18.75 -0.91
CA ASP A 186 -8.27 -18.98 0.37
C ASP A 186 -8.37 -20.43 0.85
N ASP A 187 -9.41 -21.15 0.43
CA ASP A 187 -9.60 -22.59 0.67
C ASP A 187 -8.74 -23.48 -0.26
N GLY A 188 -7.98 -22.85 -1.16
CA GLY A 188 -7.14 -23.50 -2.15
C GLY A 188 -7.85 -23.90 -3.45
N ALA A 189 -9.16 -23.65 -3.58
CA ALA A 189 -9.89 -23.94 -4.80
C ALA A 189 -9.45 -23.03 -5.94
N LEU A 190 -9.30 -23.58 -7.15
CA LEU A 190 -8.99 -22.82 -8.35
C LEU A 190 -10.28 -22.50 -9.11
N ARG A 191 -10.51 -21.22 -9.36
CA ARG A 191 -11.60 -20.71 -10.20
C ARG A 191 -11.05 -20.16 -11.50
N LEU A 192 -11.60 -20.58 -12.64
CA LEU A 192 -11.29 -19.96 -13.92
C LEU A 192 -11.75 -18.50 -13.92
N ALA A 193 -10.82 -17.58 -14.17
CA ALA A 193 -11.08 -16.15 -14.16
C ALA A 193 -11.00 -15.52 -15.56
N ALA A 194 -10.16 -16.06 -16.46
CA ALA A 194 -10.13 -15.66 -17.85
C ALA A 194 -9.74 -16.82 -18.77
N GLY A 195 -10.29 -16.85 -19.98
CA GLY A 195 -9.95 -17.82 -21.01
C GLY A 195 -10.00 -17.18 -22.40
N ARG A 196 -8.97 -17.40 -23.20
CA ARG A 196 -8.84 -16.84 -24.55
C ARG A 196 -8.30 -17.87 -25.53
N ASN A 197 -8.81 -17.78 -26.76
CA ASN A 197 -8.43 -18.60 -27.89
C ASN A 197 -8.29 -17.66 -29.10
N SER A 198 -7.15 -17.70 -29.79
CA SER A 198 -6.81 -16.76 -30.86
C SER A 198 -7.45 -17.13 -32.20
N LYS A 199 -8.71 -17.57 -32.21
CA LYS A 199 -9.44 -17.84 -33.45
C LYS A 199 -10.12 -16.59 -33.99
#